data_AF-A0A7S3N8T4-F1
#
_entry.id   AF-A0A7S3N8T4-F1
#
_cell.length_a   1.000
_cell.length_b   1.000
_cell.length_c   1.000
_cell.angle_alpha   90.00
_cell.angle_beta   90.00
_cell.angle_gamma   90.00
#
_symmetry.space_group_name_H-M   'P 1'
#
loop_
_entity.id
_entity.type
_entity.pdbx_description
1 polymer ?
#
loop_
_entity_poly.entity_id
_entity_poly.type
_entity_poly.pdbx_seq_one_letter_code
_entity_poly.pdbx_strand_id
1 'polypeptide(L)'
;KVEGKMLNLNRACMLRRAYKSMQNAQSLCFLPMRTLIHIEPEDKVEGLSENFMPDKSQVLFPEYFKMREKVYGVHRDFIIPKIESSMDSFAKKIRDVQLRQRYLPPEIVTFRNLRKRTAADTMEECIKNKEIPVVILKRDEWPENEHFVGPKGIASTVLSSDAGYCRTYFLDTGGEPIRVISQMIVTHEWMKTPMRANFHRFIIGRPNPINIPVFPINESSCLAYMAGANLNFIVRTLDLWTYTDVYPPRIELDCSQLTIKESIKIGDVEKMLPDGVFLHKKYANRLHQAVISLEQTKIYKARIMMQDKKTEEFEEKKREIELGTVFKKAKKSKVNKKKAKA
;
A
#
# COMPACT_ATOMS: atom_id res chain seq x y z
N LYS A 1 20.37 43.30 -14.54
CA LYS A 1 21.10 42.00 -14.46
C LYS A 1 20.89 41.22 -13.15
N VAL A 2 20.37 41.83 -12.06
CA VAL A 2 20.16 41.15 -10.76
C VAL A 2 18.79 40.45 -10.68
N GLU A 3 17.74 41.01 -11.27
CA GLU A 3 16.38 40.43 -11.23
C GLU A 3 16.25 39.10 -11.99
N GLY A 4 16.97 38.95 -13.10
CA GLY A 4 16.99 37.68 -13.86
C GLY A 4 17.63 36.51 -13.09
N LYS A 5 18.50 36.77 -12.11
CA LYS A 5 19.11 35.72 -11.27
C LYS A 5 18.15 35.25 -10.17
N MET A 6 17.29 36.12 -9.62
CA MET A 6 16.29 35.73 -8.62
C MET A 6 15.17 34.86 -9.22
N LEU A 7 14.72 35.15 -10.44
CA LEU A 7 13.72 34.34 -11.13
C LEU A 7 14.21 32.91 -11.43
N ASN A 8 15.50 32.77 -11.75
CA ASN A 8 16.12 31.47 -11.98
C ASN A 8 16.31 30.66 -10.69
N LEU A 9 16.58 31.32 -9.56
CA LEU A 9 16.71 30.64 -8.27
C LEU A 9 15.36 30.10 -7.78
N ASN A 10 14.28 30.88 -7.94
CA ASN A 10 12.94 30.47 -7.56
C ASN A 10 12.42 29.32 -8.43
N ARG A 11 12.73 29.32 -9.74
CA ARG A 11 12.42 28.18 -10.62
C ARG A 11 13.18 26.92 -10.24
N ALA A 12 14.48 27.02 -9.92
CA ALA A 12 15.28 25.88 -9.48
C ALA A 12 14.77 25.30 -8.13
N CYS A 13 14.30 26.15 -7.23
CA CYS A 13 13.75 25.72 -5.94
C CYS A 13 12.38 25.03 -6.09
N MET A 14 11.52 25.54 -6.98
CA MET A 14 10.23 24.91 -7.33
C MET A 14 10.43 23.55 -8.02
N LEU A 15 11.37 23.44 -8.95
CA LEU A 15 11.69 22.17 -9.62
C LEU A 15 12.26 21.13 -8.66
N ARG A 16 13.12 21.53 -7.71
CA ARG A 16 13.61 20.62 -6.65
C ARG A 16 12.48 20.15 -5.72
N ARG A 17 11.51 21.01 -5.39
CA ARG A 17 10.33 20.61 -4.59
C ARG A 17 9.42 19.65 -5.35
N ALA A 18 9.17 19.90 -6.63
CA ALA A 18 8.39 19.00 -7.48
C ALA A 18 9.07 17.62 -7.60
N TYR A 19 10.38 17.60 -7.85
CA TYR A 19 11.15 16.36 -7.96
C TYR A 19 11.16 15.55 -6.65
N LYS A 20 11.28 16.23 -5.51
CA LYS A 20 11.23 15.57 -4.19
C LYS A 20 9.82 15.06 -3.85
N SER A 21 8.76 15.72 -4.30
CA SER A 21 7.39 15.23 -4.17
C SER A 21 7.12 14.00 -5.05
N MET A 22 7.72 13.94 -6.26
CA MET A 22 7.63 12.77 -7.13
C MET A 22 8.42 11.57 -6.59
N GLN A 23 9.60 11.78 -5.98
CA GLN A 23 10.35 10.71 -5.32
C GLN A 23 9.60 10.13 -4.11
N ASN A 24 8.92 10.97 -3.33
CA ASN A 24 8.09 10.49 -2.23
C ASN A 24 6.84 9.73 -2.72
N ALA A 25 6.24 10.13 -3.84
CA ALA A 25 5.15 9.38 -4.47
C ALA A 25 5.63 8.04 -5.06
N GLN A 26 6.87 7.95 -5.56
CA GLN A 26 7.49 6.70 -6.01
C GLN A 26 7.83 5.74 -4.86
N SER A 27 8.12 6.23 -3.65
CA SER A 27 8.33 5.36 -2.49
C SER A 27 7.06 4.69 -1.94
N LEU A 28 5.87 5.18 -2.33
CA LEU A 28 4.57 4.60 -1.95
C LEU A 28 4.06 3.54 -2.94
N CYS A 29 4.69 3.42 -4.11
CA CYS A 29 4.37 2.42 -5.13
C CYS A 29 5.61 1.58 -5.44
N PHE A 30 5.99 0.69 -4.53
CA PHE A 30 6.99 -0.34 -4.82
C PHE A 30 6.37 -1.44 -5.71
N LEU A 31 6.25 -1.13 -7.00
CA LEU A 31 6.42 -2.14 -8.05
C LEU A 31 7.89 -2.08 -8.48
N PRO A 32 8.56 -3.21 -8.73
CA PRO A 32 9.96 -3.20 -9.15
C PRO A 32 10.06 -2.53 -10.52
N MET A 33 10.62 -1.31 -10.56
CA MET A 33 11.03 -0.67 -11.80
C MET A 33 12.14 -1.51 -12.43
N ARG A 34 11.82 -2.12 -13.58
CA ARG A 34 12.79 -2.66 -14.53
C ARG A 34 13.84 -1.58 -14.82
N THR A 35 15.09 -1.89 -14.54
CA THR A 35 16.24 -1.13 -15.02
C THR A 35 16.20 -1.10 -16.55
N LEU A 36 16.16 0.12 -17.10
CA LEU A 36 16.41 0.38 -18.52
C LEU A 36 17.86 0.01 -18.80
N ILE A 37 18.06 -1.10 -19.50
CA ILE A 37 19.35 -1.47 -20.09
C ILE A 37 19.58 -0.48 -21.24
N HIS A 38 20.70 0.24 -21.17
CA HIS A 38 21.24 0.99 -22.29
C HIS A 38 21.65 -0.05 -23.35
N ILE A 39 20.92 -0.10 -24.46
CA ILE A 39 21.30 -0.89 -25.64
C ILE A 39 22.10 0.05 -26.53
N GLU A 40 23.37 -0.26 -26.74
CA GLU A 40 24.19 0.37 -27.78
C GLU A 40 23.79 -0.19 -29.15
N PRO A 41 23.83 0.62 -30.22
CA PRO A 41 23.45 0.17 -31.55
C PRO A 41 24.58 -0.59 -32.26
N GLU A 42 24.21 -1.77 -32.74
CA GLU A 42 24.66 -2.43 -33.97
C GLU A 42 26.13 -2.86 -34.09
N ASP A 43 26.34 -4.18 -33.98
CA ASP A 43 27.24 -4.91 -34.87
C ASP A 43 26.44 -5.96 -35.64
N LYS A 44 26.64 -5.98 -36.96
CA LYS A 44 26.00 -6.87 -37.93
C LYS A 44 26.42 -8.32 -37.66
N VAL A 45 25.45 -9.21 -37.47
CA VAL A 45 25.65 -10.65 -37.63
C VAL A 45 24.62 -11.17 -38.61
N GLU A 46 25.13 -11.55 -39.79
CA GLU A 46 24.39 -12.25 -40.81
C GLU A 46 24.13 -13.69 -40.38
N GLY A 47 22.93 -14.18 -40.67
CA GLY A 47 22.59 -15.59 -40.67
C GLY A 47 22.04 -16.10 -39.36
N LEU A 48 20.72 -16.31 -39.31
CA LEU A 48 20.12 -17.58 -38.89
C LEU A 48 18.62 -17.59 -39.23
N SER A 49 18.20 -18.79 -39.61
CA SER A 49 16.99 -19.18 -40.33
C SER A 49 15.65 -18.81 -39.72
N GLU A 50 14.71 -18.57 -40.61
CA GLU A 50 13.26 -18.57 -40.42
C GLU A 50 12.77 -19.82 -39.67
N ASN A 51 11.65 -19.64 -38.94
CA ASN A 51 10.84 -20.64 -38.22
C ASN A 51 11.07 -20.73 -36.71
N PHE A 52 10.52 -19.76 -35.97
CA PHE A 52 9.91 -20.04 -34.67
C PHE A 52 8.84 -18.98 -34.36
N MET A 53 7.56 -19.36 -34.49
CA MET A 53 6.43 -18.56 -33.97
C MET A 53 6.23 -18.88 -32.48
N PRO A 54 6.30 -17.91 -31.56
CA PRO A 54 5.75 -18.07 -30.23
C PRO A 54 4.30 -17.59 -30.13
N ASP A 55 3.52 -18.33 -29.35
CA ASP A 55 2.08 -18.23 -29.10
C ASP A 55 1.57 -16.82 -28.75
N LYS A 56 0.43 -16.51 -29.38
CA LYS A 56 -0.40 -15.31 -29.16
C LYS A 56 -1.16 -15.40 -27.84
N SER A 57 -0.51 -15.15 -26.71
CA SER A 57 -1.22 -14.80 -25.46
C SER A 57 -0.44 -13.85 -24.56
N GLN A 58 0.56 -13.15 -25.09
CA GLN A 58 1.09 -11.96 -24.44
C GLN A 58 0.07 -10.84 -24.65
N VAL A 59 -0.49 -10.36 -23.55
CA VAL A 59 -1.18 -9.08 -23.48
C VAL A 59 -0.16 -8.02 -23.91
N LEU A 60 -0.12 -7.75 -25.21
CA LEU A 60 0.49 -6.57 -25.78
C LEU A 60 -0.23 -5.41 -25.11
N PHE A 61 0.43 -4.78 -24.13
CA PHE A 61 0.12 -3.40 -23.80
C PHE A 61 0.27 -2.64 -25.12
N PRO A 62 -0.82 -2.18 -25.76
CA PRO A 62 -0.68 -1.57 -27.06
C PRO A 62 0.10 -0.27 -26.88
N GLU A 63 0.68 0.21 -27.96
CA GLU A 63 1.52 1.40 -28.14
C GLU A 63 0.86 2.76 -27.71
N TYR A 64 0.05 2.77 -26.67
CA TYR A 64 -0.69 3.93 -26.14
C TYR A 64 0.18 5.00 -25.49
N PHE A 65 1.49 4.79 -25.42
CA PHE A 65 2.46 5.79 -24.96
C PHE A 65 3.48 6.14 -26.05
N LYS A 66 3.05 6.30 -27.31
CA LYS A 66 3.74 7.28 -28.17
C LYS A 66 3.69 8.62 -27.42
N MET A 67 4.84 9.07 -26.91
CA MET A 67 4.95 10.34 -26.19
C MET A 67 4.40 11.43 -27.12
N ARG A 68 3.16 11.87 -26.86
CA ARG A 68 2.60 13.02 -27.53
C ARG A 68 3.56 14.18 -27.27
N GLU A 69 3.96 14.87 -28.35
CA GLU A 69 4.80 16.05 -28.25
C GLU A 69 4.23 16.98 -27.17
N LYS A 70 5.11 17.47 -26.29
CA LYS A 70 4.71 18.40 -25.23
C LYS A 70 4.28 19.69 -25.90
N VAL A 71 2.98 19.84 -26.14
CA VAL A 71 2.43 21.09 -26.69
C VAL A 71 2.38 22.12 -25.56
N TYR A 72 3.34 23.04 -25.55
CA TYR A 72 3.33 24.18 -24.64
C TYR A 72 2.38 25.26 -25.18
N GLY A 73 1.65 25.94 -24.31
CA GLY A 73 0.83 27.10 -24.67
C GLY A 73 -0.60 26.79 -25.17
N VAL A 74 -1.05 25.54 -25.11
CA VAL A 74 -2.45 25.19 -25.43
C VAL A 74 -3.36 25.55 -24.26
N HIS A 75 -4.48 26.21 -24.54
CA HIS A 75 -5.49 26.53 -23.53
C HIS A 75 -6.01 25.25 -22.87
N ARG A 76 -6.24 25.30 -21.54
CA ARG A 76 -6.66 24.15 -20.71
C ARG A 76 -7.88 23.43 -21.30
N ASP A 77 -8.80 24.20 -21.89
CA ASP A 77 -10.06 23.71 -22.45
C ASP A 77 -9.87 22.78 -23.67
N PHE A 78 -8.76 22.89 -24.41
CA PHE A 78 -8.46 21.95 -25.50
C PHE A 78 -7.75 20.68 -25.03
N ILE A 79 -7.19 20.70 -23.82
CA ILE A 79 -6.47 19.58 -23.22
C ILE A 79 -7.43 18.68 -22.45
N ILE A 80 -8.34 19.26 -21.65
CA ILE A 80 -9.24 18.50 -20.78
C ILE A 80 -10.00 17.39 -21.54
N PRO A 81 -10.70 17.65 -22.66
CA PRO A 81 -11.48 16.60 -23.35
C PRO A 81 -10.61 15.46 -23.88
N LYS A 82 -9.34 15.74 -24.22
CA LYS A 82 -8.40 14.73 -24.70
C LYS A 82 -7.85 13.84 -23.59
N ILE A 83 -7.77 14.34 -22.36
CA ILE A 83 -7.26 13.59 -21.20
C ILE A 83 -8.42 12.99 -20.39
N GLU A 84 -9.61 13.58 -20.41
CA GLU A 84 -10.79 13.16 -19.65
C GLU A 84 -11.08 11.66 -19.80
N SER A 85 -11.16 11.17 -21.05
CA SER A 85 -11.34 9.72 -21.32
C SER A 85 -10.24 8.83 -20.72
N SER A 86 -9.00 9.32 -20.68
CA SER A 86 -7.86 8.62 -20.06
C SER A 86 -7.90 8.70 -18.54
N MET A 87 -8.29 9.85 -17.97
CA MET A 87 -8.48 10.04 -16.53
C MET A 87 -9.60 9.16 -16.00
N ASP A 88 -10.72 9.06 -16.72
CA ASP A 88 -11.85 8.22 -16.34
C ASP A 88 -11.50 6.74 -16.39
N SER A 89 -10.81 6.31 -17.46
CA SER A 89 -10.29 4.94 -17.59
C SER A 89 -9.32 4.60 -16.46
N PHE A 90 -8.46 5.54 -16.08
CA PHE A 90 -7.52 5.38 -14.98
C PHE A 90 -8.24 5.34 -13.62
N ALA A 91 -9.19 6.25 -13.39
CA ALA A 91 -10.00 6.28 -12.16
C ALA A 91 -10.85 5.01 -12.00
N LYS A 92 -11.39 4.47 -13.10
CA LYS A 92 -12.08 3.18 -13.11
C LYS A 92 -11.13 2.03 -12.75
N LYS A 93 -9.94 1.98 -13.37
CA LYS A 93 -8.92 0.97 -13.05
C LYS A 93 -8.49 1.02 -11.58
N ILE A 94 -8.26 2.20 -11.01
CA ILE A 94 -7.93 2.35 -9.58
C ILE A 94 -9.07 1.82 -8.71
N ARG A 95 -10.32 2.20 -8.99
CA ARG A 95 -11.49 1.71 -8.27
C ARG A 95 -11.62 0.19 -8.36
N ASP A 96 -11.43 -0.38 -9.55
CA ASP A 96 -11.48 -1.82 -9.78
C ASP A 96 -10.35 -2.56 -9.04
N VAL A 97 -9.15 -1.97 -8.96
CA VAL A 97 -8.04 -2.53 -8.16
C VAL A 97 -8.38 -2.48 -6.67
N GLN A 98 -8.89 -1.35 -6.18
CA GLN A 98 -9.28 -1.21 -4.77
C GLN A 98 -10.38 -2.20 -4.37
N LEU A 99 -11.38 -2.42 -5.24
CA LEU A 99 -12.45 -3.39 -5.02
C LEU A 99 -11.93 -4.83 -5.07
N ARG A 100 -11.07 -5.17 -6.05
CA ARG A 100 -10.48 -6.52 -6.15
C ARG A 100 -9.62 -6.87 -4.95
N GLN A 101 -8.88 -5.90 -4.42
CA GLN A 101 -8.03 -6.14 -3.25
C GLN A 101 -8.82 -6.32 -1.94
N ARG A 102 -10.14 -6.12 -1.93
CA ARG A 102 -11.00 -6.36 -0.75
C ARG A 102 -11.48 -7.80 -0.63
N TYR A 103 -11.50 -8.55 -1.73
CA TYR A 103 -12.06 -9.89 -1.78
C TYR A 103 -11.06 -10.86 -2.37
N LEU A 104 -11.03 -12.08 -1.85
CA LEU A 104 -10.27 -13.14 -2.49
C LEU A 104 -10.96 -13.50 -3.82
N PRO A 105 -10.21 -13.62 -4.93
CA PRO A 105 -10.79 -14.08 -6.17
C PRO A 105 -11.30 -15.53 -5.98
N PRO A 106 -12.51 -15.86 -6.47
CA PRO A 106 -13.09 -17.20 -6.31
C PRO A 106 -12.40 -18.26 -7.19
N GLU A 107 -11.43 -17.87 -8.00
CA GLU A 107 -10.71 -18.76 -8.90
C GLU A 107 -9.85 -19.75 -8.11
N ILE A 108 -10.02 -21.03 -8.42
CA ILE A 108 -9.24 -22.13 -7.86
C ILE A 108 -7.91 -22.22 -8.62
N VAL A 109 -6.79 -22.03 -7.91
CA VAL A 109 -5.46 -22.21 -8.50
C VAL A 109 -4.90 -23.56 -8.07
N THR A 110 -4.68 -24.42 -9.06
CA THR A 110 -4.09 -25.74 -8.86
C THR A 110 -2.67 -25.76 -9.41
N PHE A 111 -1.72 -26.10 -8.56
CA PHE A 111 -0.35 -26.38 -8.97
C PHE A 111 -0.24 -27.84 -9.39
N ARG A 112 0.07 -28.07 -10.68
CA ARG A 112 0.24 -29.39 -11.29
C ARG A 112 1.72 -29.79 -11.33
N ASN A 113 1.96 -31.07 -11.58
CA ASN A 113 3.30 -31.65 -11.74
C ASN A 113 4.15 -31.60 -10.47
N LEU A 114 3.54 -31.82 -9.30
CA LEU A 114 4.31 -32.04 -8.08
C LEU A 114 4.71 -33.51 -7.97
N ARG A 115 5.99 -33.75 -7.71
CA ARG A 115 6.53 -35.08 -7.38
C ARG A 115 7.07 -35.08 -5.96
N LYS A 116 7.08 -36.25 -5.31
CA LYS A 116 7.74 -36.40 -4.01
C LYS A 116 9.25 -36.20 -4.16
N ARG A 117 9.87 -35.55 -3.18
CA ARG A 117 11.31 -35.28 -3.20
C ARG A 117 12.10 -36.56 -2.92
N THR A 118 13.13 -36.81 -3.72
CA THR A 118 14.14 -37.87 -3.53
C THR A 118 15.43 -37.31 -2.95
N ALA A 119 16.28 -38.16 -2.37
CA ALA A 119 17.55 -37.74 -1.77
C ALA A 119 18.53 -37.11 -2.79
N ALA A 120 18.40 -37.48 -4.06
CA ALA A 120 19.17 -36.89 -5.16
C ALA A 120 18.80 -35.41 -5.41
N ASP A 121 17.56 -34.99 -5.10
CA ASP A 121 17.07 -33.64 -5.37
C ASP A 121 17.68 -32.61 -4.41
N THR A 122 18.93 -32.25 -4.68
CA THR A 122 19.62 -31.15 -4.02
C THR A 122 19.05 -29.80 -4.48
N MET A 123 19.27 -28.75 -3.69
CA MET A 123 18.82 -27.40 -4.03
C MET A 123 19.41 -26.93 -5.38
N GLU A 124 20.66 -27.31 -5.64
CA GLU A 124 21.39 -26.93 -6.86
C GLU A 124 20.79 -27.59 -8.11
N GLU A 125 20.45 -28.88 -8.02
CA GLU A 125 19.78 -29.61 -9.10
C GLU A 125 18.40 -29.04 -9.39
N CYS A 126 17.61 -28.73 -8.35
CA CYS A 126 16.32 -28.08 -8.53
C CYS A 126 16.46 -26.76 -9.30
N ILE A 127 17.45 -25.93 -8.93
CA ILE A 127 17.71 -24.65 -9.61
C ILE A 127 18.10 -24.87 -11.07
N LYS A 128 18.98 -25.82 -11.37
CA LYS A 128 19.38 -26.18 -12.75
C LYS A 128 18.18 -26.62 -13.59
N ASN A 129 17.30 -27.43 -13.00
CA ASN A 129 16.09 -27.97 -13.64
C ASN A 129 14.92 -26.99 -13.68
N LYS A 130 15.07 -25.75 -13.15
CA LYS A 130 13.99 -24.76 -12.98
C LYS A 130 12.82 -25.30 -12.15
N GLU A 131 13.13 -26.13 -11.17
CA GLU A 131 12.22 -26.64 -10.15
C GLU A 131 12.49 -25.94 -8.81
N ILE A 132 11.51 -25.98 -7.92
CA ILE A 132 11.61 -25.47 -6.55
C ILE A 132 11.15 -26.57 -5.59
N PRO A 133 11.88 -26.81 -4.49
CA PRO A 133 11.40 -27.60 -3.38
C PRO A 133 10.23 -26.91 -2.69
N VAL A 134 9.13 -27.65 -2.59
CA VAL A 134 7.90 -27.28 -1.93
C VAL A 134 7.82 -28.07 -0.63
N VAL A 135 7.65 -27.39 0.49
CA VAL A 135 7.52 -28.02 1.81
C VAL A 135 6.15 -27.73 2.38
N ILE A 136 5.39 -28.79 2.66
CA ILE A 136 4.18 -28.68 3.46
C ILE A 136 4.57 -28.92 4.91
N LEU A 137 4.30 -27.95 5.76
CA LEU A 137 4.70 -27.97 7.15
C LEU A 137 3.83 -28.92 7.97
N LYS A 138 4.47 -29.53 8.98
CA LYS A 138 3.84 -30.42 9.93
C LYS A 138 2.70 -29.75 10.71
N ARG A 139 1.71 -30.56 11.08
CA ARG A 139 0.58 -30.20 11.96
C ARG A 139 0.40 -31.33 12.98
N ASP A 140 -0.50 -31.15 13.94
CA ASP A 140 -0.77 -32.18 14.95
C ASP A 140 -1.22 -33.52 14.33
N GLU A 141 -1.93 -33.48 13.19
CA GLU A 141 -2.39 -34.66 12.44
C GLU A 141 -1.29 -35.25 11.51
N TRP A 142 -0.29 -34.45 11.12
CA TRP A 142 0.82 -34.87 10.25
C TRP A 142 2.14 -34.49 10.91
N PRO A 143 2.78 -35.39 11.67
CA PRO A 143 3.93 -35.05 12.50
C PRO A 143 5.18 -34.71 11.68
N GLU A 144 5.25 -35.18 10.44
CA GLU A 144 6.37 -34.97 9.52
C GLU A 144 6.06 -33.91 8.47
N ASN A 145 7.09 -33.18 8.05
CA ASN A 145 6.97 -32.27 6.92
C ASN A 145 6.96 -33.09 5.63
N GLU A 146 6.05 -32.77 4.73
CA GLU A 146 6.03 -33.40 3.42
C GLU A 146 6.84 -32.58 2.42
N HIS A 147 7.74 -33.27 1.73
CA HIS A 147 8.67 -32.66 0.79
C HIS A 147 8.30 -33.02 -0.64
N PHE A 148 8.00 -31.99 -1.43
CA PHE A 148 7.69 -32.09 -2.85
C PHE A 148 8.68 -31.26 -3.67
N VAL A 149 8.74 -31.54 -4.96
CA VAL A 149 9.42 -30.74 -5.96
C VAL A 149 8.41 -30.38 -7.03
N GLY A 150 8.39 -29.10 -7.41
CA GLY A 150 7.46 -28.59 -8.42
C GLY A 150 8.10 -27.51 -9.29
N PRO A 151 7.40 -27.04 -10.33
CA PRO A 151 7.93 -26.04 -11.24
C PRO A 151 8.17 -24.69 -10.56
N LYS A 152 9.18 -23.94 -11.02
CA LYS A 152 9.47 -22.58 -10.53
C LYS A 152 8.29 -21.61 -10.61
N GLY A 153 7.34 -21.90 -11.51
CA GLY A 153 6.09 -21.15 -11.69
C GLY A 153 5.28 -20.98 -10.40
N ILE A 154 5.33 -21.96 -9.49
CA ILE A 154 4.58 -21.93 -8.22
C ILE A 154 4.90 -20.66 -7.43
N ALA A 155 6.18 -20.38 -7.21
CA ALA A 155 6.59 -19.22 -6.44
C ALA A 155 6.27 -17.91 -7.16
N SER A 156 6.39 -17.84 -8.49
CA SER A 156 6.00 -16.64 -9.23
C SER A 156 4.50 -16.40 -9.18
N THR A 157 3.66 -17.43 -9.29
CA THR A 157 2.20 -17.27 -9.20
C THR A 157 1.80 -16.70 -7.84
N VAL A 158 2.40 -17.19 -6.76
CA VAL A 158 2.14 -16.67 -5.41
C VAL A 158 2.65 -15.24 -5.28
N LEU A 159 3.90 -14.94 -5.68
CA LEU A 159 4.51 -13.62 -5.52
C LEU A 159 3.88 -12.53 -6.41
N SER A 160 3.40 -12.90 -7.60
CA SER A 160 2.77 -11.96 -8.54
C SER A 160 1.29 -11.72 -8.26
N SER A 161 0.65 -12.55 -7.43
CA SER A 161 -0.76 -12.39 -7.05
C SER A 161 -0.93 -11.33 -5.96
N ASP A 162 -1.92 -10.44 -6.10
CA ASP A 162 -2.22 -9.37 -5.12
C ASP A 162 -2.42 -9.92 -3.69
N ALA A 163 -3.12 -11.04 -3.56
CA ALA A 163 -3.39 -11.73 -2.29
C ALA A 163 -2.58 -13.03 -2.15
N GLY A 164 -1.35 -13.06 -2.68
CA GLY A 164 -0.54 -14.27 -2.81
C GLY A 164 -0.43 -15.11 -1.54
N TYR A 165 -0.10 -14.48 -0.41
CA TYR A 165 0.09 -15.16 0.88
C TYR A 165 -1.22 -15.48 1.60
N CYS A 166 -2.30 -14.76 1.29
CA CYS A 166 -3.60 -14.97 1.90
C CYS A 166 -4.50 -15.89 1.08
N ARG A 167 -4.13 -16.25 -0.15
CA ARG A 167 -4.92 -17.12 -1.03
C ARG A 167 -4.66 -18.59 -0.71
N THR A 168 -5.71 -19.39 -0.80
CA THR A 168 -5.59 -20.86 -0.77
C THR A 168 -5.26 -21.40 -2.16
N TYR A 169 -4.36 -22.37 -2.21
CA TYR A 169 -3.95 -23.08 -3.42
C TYR A 169 -4.23 -24.57 -3.28
N PHE A 170 -4.32 -25.27 -4.40
CA PHE A 170 -4.46 -26.73 -4.43
C PHE A 170 -3.20 -27.34 -5.01
N LEU A 171 -2.61 -28.32 -4.30
CA LEU A 171 -1.46 -29.08 -4.77
C LEU A 171 -1.94 -30.40 -5.33
N ASP A 172 -1.71 -30.62 -6.62
CA ASP A 172 -1.97 -31.88 -7.29
C ASP A 172 -0.73 -32.76 -7.25
N THR A 173 -0.78 -33.82 -6.44
CA THR A 173 0.28 -34.81 -6.24
C THR A 173 -0.02 -36.15 -6.92
N GLY A 174 -1.02 -36.19 -7.81
CA GLY A 174 -1.50 -37.42 -8.47
C GLY A 174 -2.54 -38.19 -7.66
N GLY A 175 -3.00 -37.64 -6.55
CA GLY A 175 -4.09 -38.17 -5.71
C GLY A 175 -5.13 -37.09 -5.40
N GLU A 176 -5.69 -37.11 -4.19
CA GLU A 176 -6.59 -36.04 -3.76
C GLU A 176 -5.83 -34.71 -3.64
N PRO A 177 -6.36 -33.61 -4.22
CA PRO A 177 -5.68 -32.33 -4.22
C PRO A 177 -5.62 -31.77 -2.79
N ILE A 178 -4.40 -31.47 -2.33
CA ILE A 178 -4.19 -30.95 -0.97
C ILE A 178 -4.38 -29.45 -1.00
N ARG A 179 -5.33 -28.93 -0.22
CA ARG A 179 -5.53 -27.49 -0.05
C ARG A 179 -4.46 -26.91 0.89
N VAL A 180 -3.77 -25.87 0.44
CA VAL A 180 -2.66 -25.25 1.16
C VAL A 180 -2.73 -23.72 1.13
N ILE A 181 -2.03 -23.08 2.06
CA ILE A 181 -1.80 -21.63 2.09
C ILE A 181 -0.31 -21.34 2.15
N SER A 182 0.14 -20.31 1.44
CA SER A 182 1.56 -19.93 1.42
C SER A 182 1.96 -19.28 2.73
N GLN A 183 2.93 -19.84 3.44
CA GLN A 183 3.49 -19.19 4.63
C GLN A 183 4.63 -18.25 4.24
N MET A 184 5.61 -18.78 3.50
CA MET A 184 6.83 -18.06 3.18
C MET A 184 7.46 -18.61 1.91
N ILE A 185 7.88 -17.71 1.03
CA ILE A 185 8.70 -18.05 -0.12
C ILE A 185 10.10 -17.51 0.15
N VAL A 186 11.06 -18.42 0.25
CA VAL A 186 12.46 -18.07 0.42
C VAL A 186 13.02 -17.75 -0.96
N THR A 187 13.44 -16.51 -1.15
CA THR A 187 14.13 -16.05 -2.35
C THR A 187 15.61 -15.85 -2.08
N HIS A 188 16.45 -16.16 -3.06
CA HIS A 188 17.86 -15.84 -3.02
C HIS A 188 18.06 -14.32 -2.99
N GLU A 189 18.93 -13.83 -2.12
CA GLU A 189 19.06 -12.39 -1.84
C GLU A 189 19.60 -11.58 -3.03
N TRP A 190 20.66 -12.06 -3.69
CA TRP A 190 21.25 -11.38 -4.85
C TRP A 190 20.52 -11.66 -6.16
N MET A 191 20.38 -12.94 -6.53
CA MET A 191 19.71 -13.36 -7.77
C MET A 191 18.20 -13.09 -7.81
N LYS A 192 17.55 -12.82 -6.67
CA LYS A 192 16.09 -12.67 -6.55
C LYS A 192 15.30 -13.85 -7.12
N THR A 193 15.91 -15.03 -7.18
CA THR A 193 15.26 -16.26 -7.64
C THR A 193 14.62 -16.98 -6.45
N PRO A 194 13.39 -17.51 -6.58
CA PRO A 194 12.78 -18.31 -5.53
C PRO A 194 13.54 -19.63 -5.36
N MET A 195 13.91 -19.94 -4.12
CA MET A 195 14.68 -21.14 -3.75
C MET A 195 13.82 -22.20 -3.09
N ARG A 196 12.83 -21.81 -2.28
CA ARG A 196 11.96 -22.75 -1.57
C ARG A 196 10.61 -22.11 -1.27
N ALA A 197 9.53 -22.89 -1.38
CA ALA A 197 8.20 -22.46 -0.98
C ALA A 197 7.71 -23.29 0.20
N ASN A 198 7.32 -22.61 1.28
CA ASN A 198 6.74 -23.24 2.47
C ASN A 198 5.25 -22.98 2.51
N PHE A 199 4.48 -24.05 2.66
CA PHE A 199 3.03 -24.02 2.73
C PHE A 199 2.52 -24.66 4.03
N HIS A 200 1.37 -24.19 4.48
CA HIS A 200 0.57 -24.82 5.53
C HIS A 200 -0.64 -25.51 4.91
N ARG A 201 -1.04 -26.67 5.45
CA ARG A 201 -2.31 -27.29 5.08
C ARG A 201 -3.48 -26.43 5.56
N PHE A 202 -4.46 -26.20 4.69
CA PHE A 202 -5.65 -25.41 5.00
C PHE A 202 -6.87 -26.32 5.09
N ILE A 203 -7.47 -26.39 6.28
CA ILE A 203 -8.61 -27.27 6.57
C ILE A 203 -9.73 -26.42 7.17
N ILE A 204 -10.90 -26.42 6.54
CA ILE A 204 -12.06 -25.66 7.02
C ILE A 204 -12.51 -26.23 8.37
N GLY A 205 -12.88 -25.35 9.31
CA GLY A 205 -13.29 -25.73 10.67
C GLY A 205 -12.13 -25.97 11.64
N ARG A 206 -10.87 -25.87 11.18
CA ARG A 206 -9.66 -25.93 12.02
C ARG A 206 -8.92 -24.59 12.01
N PRO A 207 -8.14 -24.24 13.05
CA PRO A 207 -7.42 -22.97 13.09
C PRO A 207 -6.27 -22.98 12.09
N ASN A 208 -6.39 -22.22 11.00
CA ASN A 208 -5.35 -22.08 10.00
C ASN A 208 -4.58 -20.77 10.21
N PRO A 209 -3.24 -20.81 10.36
CA PRO A 209 -2.44 -19.60 10.50
C PRO A 209 -2.36 -18.87 9.16
N ILE A 210 -2.78 -17.60 9.16
CA ILE A 210 -2.68 -16.74 7.99
C ILE A 210 -2.02 -15.42 8.38
N ASN A 211 -1.27 -14.83 7.45
CA ASN A 211 -0.67 -13.52 7.62
C ASN A 211 -1.42 -12.55 6.73
N ILE A 212 -2.13 -11.58 7.31
CA ILE A 212 -2.92 -10.59 6.58
C ILE A 212 -2.27 -9.21 6.72
N PRO A 213 -2.03 -8.50 5.60
CA PRO A 213 -1.55 -7.12 5.64
C PRO A 213 -2.63 -6.14 6.10
N VAL A 214 -2.19 -5.12 6.83
CA VAL A 214 -3.02 -4.01 7.31
C VAL A 214 -2.83 -2.81 6.39
N PHE A 215 -3.89 -2.07 6.10
CA PHE A 215 -3.87 -0.89 5.24
C PHE A 215 -4.66 0.25 5.88
N PRO A 216 -4.05 1.44 6.07
CA PRO A 216 -4.81 2.63 6.43
C PRO A 216 -5.69 3.06 5.25
N ILE A 217 -6.95 3.39 5.54
CA ILE A 217 -7.86 4.05 4.59
C ILE A 217 -8.15 5.48 5.05
N ASN A 218 -8.55 6.32 4.10
CA ASN A 218 -8.98 7.71 4.35
C ASN A 218 -7.94 8.60 5.04
N GLU A 219 -6.65 8.28 4.93
CA GLU A 219 -5.55 9.07 5.49
C GLU A 219 -5.54 10.53 4.97
N SER A 220 -5.98 10.76 3.74
CA SER A 220 -6.12 12.11 3.15
C SER A 220 -7.21 12.95 3.81
N SER A 221 -8.21 12.34 4.44
CA SER A 221 -9.30 13.02 5.14
C SER A 221 -8.96 13.38 6.60
N CYS A 222 -7.90 12.77 7.14
CA CYS A 222 -7.48 13.00 8.51
C CYS A 222 -6.96 14.43 8.69
N LEU A 223 -7.60 15.21 9.59
CA LEU A 223 -7.24 16.60 9.86
C LEU A 223 -5.78 16.75 10.30
N ALA A 224 -5.29 15.84 11.15
CA ALA A 224 -3.92 15.88 11.63
C ALA A 224 -2.90 15.60 10.51
N TYR A 225 -3.21 14.66 9.62
CA TYR A 225 -2.39 14.37 8.44
C TYR A 225 -2.37 15.56 7.47
N MET A 226 -3.53 16.16 7.17
CA MET A 226 -3.62 17.38 6.36
C MET A 226 -2.88 18.57 7.00
N ALA A 227 -2.88 18.62 8.34
CA ALA A 227 -2.12 19.60 9.11
C ALA A 227 -0.60 19.39 9.01
N GLY A 228 -0.14 18.26 8.50
CA GLY A 228 1.26 17.94 8.22
C GLY A 228 1.86 16.91 9.19
N ALA A 229 1.05 16.21 9.98
CA ALA A 229 1.53 15.07 10.77
C ALA A 229 1.89 13.89 9.85
N ASN A 230 2.85 13.07 10.28
CA ASN A 230 3.24 11.87 9.54
C ASN A 230 2.49 10.66 10.11
N LEU A 231 1.94 9.82 9.23
CA LEU A 231 1.39 8.53 9.61
C LEU A 231 2.54 7.53 9.76
N ASN A 232 2.74 7.04 10.99
CA ASN A 232 3.70 6.00 11.29
C ASN A 232 2.99 4.64 11.36
N PHE A 233 3.54 3.69 10.61
CA PHE A 233 2.97 2.37 10.43
C PHE A 233 3.85 1.35 11.17
N ILE A 234 3.46 1.01 12.40
CA ILE A 234 4.26 0.21 13.34
C ILE A 234 4.14 -1.27 12.99
N VAL A 235 2.94 -1.75 12.69
CA VAL A 235 2.66 -3.16 12.37
C VAL A 235 2.07 -3.26 10.98
N ARG A 236 2.82 -3.88 10.06
CA ARG A 236 2.38 -4.03 8.66
C ARG A 236 1.48 -5.21 8.40
N THR A 237 1.68 -6.27 9.16
CA THR A 237 1.03 -7.55 8.97
C THR A 237 0.63 -8.11 10.32
N LEU A 238 -0.55 -8.74 10.36
CA LEU A 238 -1.06 -9.43 11.52
C LEU A 238 -1.17 -10.91 11.22
N ASP A 239 -0.69 -11.74 12.15
CA ASP A 239 -0.97 -13.17 12.09
C ASP A 239 -2.33 -13.42 12.73
N LEU A 240 -3.19 -14.12 11.99
CA LEU A 240 -4.54 -14.46 12.36
C LEU A 240 -4.74 -15.97 12.26
N TRP A 241 -5.80 -16.45 12.90
CA TRP A 241 -6.34 -17.78 12.72
C TRP A 241 -7.68 -17.72 12.04
N THR A 242 -7.85 -18.53 11.02
CA THR A 242 -9.12 -18.65 10.29
C THR A 242 -9.65 -20.05 10.38
N TYR A 243 -10.95 -20.14 10.62
CA TYR A 243 -11.72 -21.39 10.59
C TYR A 243 -12.59 -21.47 9.33
N THR A 244 -12.82 -20.34 8.67
CA THR A 244 -13.66 -20.21 7.47
C THR A 244 -12.80 -20.13 6.20
N ASP A 245 -13.39 -20.49 5.06
CA ASP A 245 -12.75 -20.35 3.75
C ASP A 245 -12.81 -18.91 3.22
N VAL A 246 -13.83 -18.16 3.66
CA VAL A 246 -14.05 -16.77 3.28
C VAL A 246 -13.51 -15.87 4.38
N TYR A 247 -12.45 -15.13 4.05
CA TYR A 247 -11.83 -14.13 4.91
C TYR A 247 -11.26 -12.98 4.06
N PRO A 248 -11.08 -11.79 4.63
CA PRO A 248 -10.55 -10.65 3.90
C PRO A 248 -9.05 -10.84 3.61
N PRO A 249 -8.57 -10.55 2.39
CA PRO A 249 -7.15 -10.62 2.03
C PRO A 249 -6.33 -9.46 2.62
N ARG A 250 -6.98 -8.41 3.11
CA ARG A 250 -6.35 -7.27 3.80
C ARG A 250 -7.28 -6.68 4.85
N ILE A 251 -6.72 -6.08 5.88
CA ILE A 251 -7.48 -5.36 6.92
C ILE A 251 -7.42 -3.87 6.62
N GLU A 252 -8.57 -3.25 6.40
CA GLU A 252 -8.68 -1.80 6.18
C GLU A 252 -8.93 -1.10 7.52
N LEU A 253 -8.07 -0.15 7.88
CA LEU A 253 -8.18 0.63 9.12
C LEU A 253 -8.54 2.09 8.81
N ASP A 254 -9.71 2.52 9.26
CA ASP A 254 -10.13 3.91 9.04
C ASP A 254 -9.30 4.88 9.89
N CYS A 255 -8.58 5.76 9.22
CA CYS A 255 -7.72 6.77 9.84
C CYS A 255 -8.33 8.17 9.82
N SER A 256 -9.59 8.32 9.36
CA SER A 256 -10.27 9.62 9.20
C SER A 256 -10.33 10.44 10.49
N GLN A 257 -10.63 9.78 11.62
CA GLN A 257 -10.80 10.41 12.94
C GLN A 257 -9.55 10.33 13.82
N LEU A 258 -8.41 9.90 13.28
CA LEU A 258 -7.21 9.67 14.08
C LEU A 258 -6.60 11.00 14.56
N THR A 259 -6.46 11.15 15.88
CA THR A 259 -5.74 12.28 16.49
C THR A 259 -4.30 11.89 16.85
N ILE A 260 -3.44 12.87 17.11
CA ILE A 260 -2.01 12.61 17.41
C ILE A 260 -1.79 11.90 18.74
N LYS A 261 -2.69 12.08 19.70
CA LYS A 261 -2.61 11.41 21.00
C LYS A 261 -3.18 10.00 20.94
N GLU A 262 -3.98 9.70 19.93
CA GLU A 262 -4.63 8.43 19.75
C GLU A 262 -3.85 7.56 18.77
N SER A 263 -3.98 6.25 18.95
CA SER A 263 -3.41 5.26 18.07
C SER A 263 -4.40 4.12 17.95
N ILE A 264 -4.46 3.51 16.77
CA ILE A 264 -5.28 2.33 16.55
C ILE A 264 -4.52 1.15 17.13
N LYS A 265 -5.09 0.48 18.13
CA LYS A 265 -4.43 -0.64 18.82
C LYS A 265 -4.83 -1.96 18.20
N ILE A 266 -4.02 -3.00 18.44
CA ILE A 266 -4.32 -4.36 17.96
C ILE A 266 -5.68 -4.86 18.46
N GLY A 267 -6.05 -4.55 19.71
CA GLY A 267 -7.36 -4.93 20.26
C GLY A 267 -8.55 -4.20 19.60
N ASP A 268 -8.33 -3.04 18.98
CA ASP A 268 -9.38 -2.37 18.19
C ASP A 268 -9.56 -3.08 16.85
N VAL A 269 -8.47 -3.57 16.26
CA VAL A 269 -8.50 -4.39 15.04
C VAL A 269 -9.23 -5.71 15.26
N GLU A 270 -9.02 -6.35 16.41
CA GLU A 270 -9.70 -7.61 16.77
C GLU A 270 -11.23 -7.48 16.72
N LYS A 271 -11.78 -6.34 17.17
CA LYS A 271 -13.23 -6.06 17.11
C LYS A 271 -13.76 -5.82 15.69
N MET A 272 -12.89 -5.49 14.75
CA MET A 272 -13.24 -5.27 13.35
C MET A 272 -13.14 -6.54 12.50
N LEU A 273 -12.59 -7.63 13.06
CA LEU A 273 -12.45 -8.89 12.33
C LEU A 273 -13.82 -9.56 12.14
N PRO A 274 -14.05 -10.20 10.97
CA PRO A 274 -15.28 -10.95 10.74
C PRO A 274 -15.30 -12.26 11.53
N ASP A 275 -16.51 -12.80 11.71
CA ASP A 275 -16.71 -14.07 12.40
C ASP A 275 -15.89 -15.20 11.78
N GLY A 276 -15.29 -16.03 12.64
CA GLY A 276 -14.42 -17.13 12.21
C GLY A 276 -12.97 -16.73 11.93
N VAL A 277 -12.63 -15.44 12.04
CA VAL A 277 -11.26 -14.93 11.98
C VAL A 277 -10.87 -14.39 13.35
N PHE A 278 -9.79 -14.91 13.92
CA PHE A 278 -9.33 -14.57 15.26
C PHE A 278 -7.88 -14.11 15.24
N LEU A 279 -7.51 -13.30 16.22
CA LEU A 279 -6.14 -12.87 16.40
C LEU A 279 -5.26 -14.04 16.90
N HIS A 280 -4.04 -14.17 16.39
CA HIS A 280 -3.12 -15.22 16.84
C HIS A 280 -2.77 -15.05 18.33
N LYS A 281 -2.67 -16.16 19.09
CA LYS A 281 -2.33 -16.16 20.54
C LYS A 281 -1.09 -15.35 20.92
N LYS A 282 -0.18 -15.13 19.98
CA LYS A 282 1.06 -14.35 20.19
C LYS A 282 0.79 -12.89 20.55
N TYR A 283 -0.40 -12.37 20.22
CA TYR A 283 -0.80 -11.00 20.49
C TYR A 283 -1.62 -10.83 21.77
N ALA A 284 -1.92 -11.90 22.52
CA ALA A 284 -2.71 -11.83 23.75
C ALA A 284 -2.16 -10.81 24.76
N ASN A 285 -0.83 -10.72 24.89
CA ASN A 285 -0.16 -9.78 25.79
C ASN A 285 0.12 -8.40 25.14
N ARG A 286 -0.22 -8.22 23.86
CA ARG A 286 0.10 -7.04 23.06
C ARG A 286 -1.13 -6.36 22.47
N LEU A 287 -2.32 -6.61 23.02
CA LEU A 287 -3.56 -6.00 22.55
C LEU A 287 -3.53 -4.47 22.57
N HIS A 288 -2.78 -3.88 23.51
CA HIS A 288 -2.62 -2.43 23.61
C HIS A 288 -1.49 -1.85 22.74
N GLN A 289 -0.78 -2.68 21.99
CA GLN A 289 0.24 -2.21 21.06
C GLN A 289 -0.42 -1.44 19.91
N ALA A 290 0.13 -0.27 19.58
CA ALA A 290 -0.31 0.52 18.45
C ALA A 290 0.08 -0.14 17.12
N VAL A 291 -0.88 -0.20 16.19
CA VAL A 291 -0.70 -0.61 14.79
C VAL A 291 -0.35 0.61 13.95
N ILE A 292 -1.12 1.68 14.12
CA ILE A 292 -0.98 2.96 13.42
C ILE A 292 -0.94 4.08 14.46
N SER A 293 0.01 4.99 14.31
CA SER A 293 0.11 6.20 15.12
C SER A 293 0.46 7.41 14.24
N LEU A 294 0.16 8.61 14.74
CA LEU A 294 0.56 9.86 14.09
C LEU A 294 1.72 10.49 14.84
N GLU A 295 2.74 10.90 14.09
CA GLU A 295 3.91 11.60 14.62
C GLU A 295 3.86 13.10 14.31
N GLN A 296 4.20 13.90 15.32
CA GLN A 296 4.27 15.36 15.17
C GLN A 296 5.51 15.76 14.37
N THR A 297 5.30 16.30 13.18
CA THR A 297 6.38 16.88 12.38
C THR A 297 6.66 18.33 12.77
N LYS A 298 7.79 18.87 12.31
CA LYS A 298 8.10 20.30 12.44
C LYS A 298 7.05 21.19 11.76
N ILE A 299 6.51 20.75 10.62
CA ILE A 299 5.49 21.50 9.86
C ILE A 299 4.19 21.57 10.67
N TYR A 300 3.78 20.43 11.23
CA TYR A 300 2.60 20.36 12.07
C TYR A 300 2.72 21.29 13.30
N LYS A 301 3.85 21.23 14.01
CA LYS A 301 4.12 22.11 15.17
C LYS A 301 4.10 23.58 14.79
N ALA A 302 4.72 23.95 13.67
CA ALA A 302 4.70 25.34 13.19
C ALA A 302 3.27 25.81 12.85
N ARG A 303 2.43 24.94 12.29
CA ARG A 303 1.04 25.27 11.97
C ARG A 303 0.18 25.45 13.22
N ILE A 304 0.34 24.61 14.24
CA ILE A 304 -0.30 24.81 15.55
C ILE A 304 0.13 26.15 16.15
N MET A 305 1.45 26.41 16.24
CA MET A 305 1.95 27.67 16.80
C MET A 305 1.42 28.90 16.04
N MET A 306 1.21 28.81 14.72
CA MET A 306 0.59 29.88 13.94
C MET A 306 -0.91 30.03 14.21
N GLN A 307 -1.62 28.95 14.49
CA GLN A 307 -3.04 29.00 14.86
C GLN A 307 -3.20 29.60 16.26
N ASP A 308 -2.38 29.15 17.22
CA ASP A 308 -2.40 29.63 18.60
C ASP A 308 -2.15 31.15 18.67
N LYS A 309 -1.13 31.64 17.94
CA LYS A 309 -0.86 33.09 17.82
C LYS A 309 -2.05 33.87 17.24
N LYS A 310 -2.71 33.33 16.20
CA LYS A 310 -3.89 33.97 15.61
C LYS A 310 -5.08 34.00 16.55
N THR A 311 -5.25 32.96 17.37
CA THR A 311 -6.31 32.93 18.39
C THR A 311 -6.04 33.93 19.50
N GLU A 312 -4.79 34.06 19.95
CA GLU A 312 -4.38 35.09 20.92
C GLU A 312 -4.65 36.51 20.39
N GLU A 313 -4.22 36.83 19.17
CA GLU A 313 -4.49 38.12 18.52
C GLU A 313 -5.99 38.41 18.37
N PHE A 314 -6.80 37.38 18.12
CA PHE A 314 -8.25 37.52 18.01
C PHE A 314 -8.90 37.81 19.36
N GLU A 315 -8.45 37.14 20.43
CA GLU A 315 -8.90 37.41 21.79
C GLU A 315 -8.53 38.81 22.27
N GLU A 316 -7.32 39.29 21.96
CA GLU A 316 -6.89 40.65 22.28
C GLU A 316 -7.78 41.70 21.61
N LYS A 317 -8.03 41.55 20.31
CA LYS A 317 -8.96 42.43 19.58
C LYS A 317 -10.37 42.40 20.15
N LYS A 318 -10.85 41.22 20.56
CA LYS A 318 -12.15 41.07 21.20
C LYS A 318 -12.21 41.84 22.53
N ARG A 319 -11.16 41.75 23.36
CA ARG A 319 -11.05 42.50 24.63
C ARG A 319 -11.01 44.01 24.40
N GLU A 320 -10.29 44.49 23.39
CA GLU A 320 -10.25 45.91 23.03
C GLU A 320 -11.62 46.44 22.60
N ILE A 321 -12.35 45.67 21.79
CA ILE A 321 -13.71 46.02 21.36
C ILE A 321 -14.64 46.07 22.58
N GLU A 322 -14.58 45.08 23.46
CA GLU A 322 -15.40 45.03 24.68
C GLU A 322 -15.16 46.25 25.58
N LEU A 323 -13.89 46.58 25.88
CA LEU A 323 -13.54 47.78 26.64
C LEU A 323 -14.05 49.06 25.96
N GLY A 324 -13.86 49.17 24.64
CA GLY A 324 -14.36 50.28 23.84
C GLY A 324 -15.89 50.45 23.91
N THR A 325 -16.65 49.36 23.93
CA THR A 325 -18.12 49.42 24.09
C THR A 325 -18.54 49.86 25.48
N VAL A 326 -17.84 49.43 26.54
CA VAL A 326 -18.09 49.86 27.91
C VAL A 326 -17.88 51.38 28.04
N PHE A 327 -16.78 51.91 27.48
CA PHE A 327 -16.53 53.36 27.47
C PHE A 327 -17.60 54.14 26.68
N LYS A 328 -18.06 53.62 25.54
CA LYS A 328 -19.14 54.26 24.76
C LYS A 328 -20.48 54.26 25.51
N LYS A 329 -20.83 53.15 26.20
CA LYS A 329 -22.02 53.09 27.07
C LYS A 329 -21.93 54.07 28.24
N ALA A 330 -20.76 54.16 28.89
CA ALA A 330 -20.51 55.12 29.97
C ALA A 330 -20.59 56.58 29.49
N LYS A 331 -20.14 56.89 28.27
CA LYS A 331 -20.33 58.23 27.68
C LYS A 331 -21.80 58.53 27.39
N LYS A 332 -22.56 57.59 26.80
CA LYS A 332 -23.99 57.77 26.54
C LYS A 332 -24.82 57.98 27.82
N SER A 333 -24.54 57.23 28.89
CA SER A 333 -25.23 57.41 30.17
C SER A 333 -24.94 58.77 30.83
N LYS A 334 -23.70 59.27 30.71
CA LYS A 334 -23.35 60.65 31.15
C LYS A 334 -24.08 61.73 30.33
N VAL A 335 -24.21 61.55 29.01
CA VAL A 335 -24.94 62.49 28.14
C VAL A 335 -26.43 62.48 28.47
N ASN A 336 -27.04 61.32 28.66
CA ASN A 336 -28.46 61.21 29.04
C ASN A 336 -28.73 61.80 30.45
N LYS A 337 -27.82 61.62 31.43
CA LYS A 337 -27.92 62.28 32.74
C LYS A 337 -27.82 63.80 32.66
N LYS A 338 -27.04 64.35 31.71
CA LYS A 338 -27.00 65.81 31.48
C LYS A 338 -28.29 66.31 30.84
N LYS A 339 -28.86 65.58 29.87
CA LYS A 339 -30.14 65.93 29.24
C LYS A 339 -31.36 65.81 30.15
N ALA A 340 -31.30 65.00 31.22
CA ALA A 340 -32.39 64.89 32.20
C ALA A 340 -32.31 65.93 33.33
N LYS A 341 -31.23 66.73 33.40
CA LYS A 341 -31.03 67.80 34.38
C LYS A 341 -31.23 69.21 33.80
N ALA A 342 -31.26 69.32 32.48
CA ALA A 342 -31.73 70.49 31.75
C ALA A 342 -33.20 70.25 31.40
#